data_AF-A0A0C3LVM6-F1
#
_entry.id   AF-A0A0C3LVM6-F1
#
_cell.length_a   1.000
_cell.length_b   1.000
_cell.length_c   1.000
_cell.angle_alpha   90.00
_cell.angle_beta   90.00
_cell.angle_gamma   90.00
#
_symmetry.space_group_name_H-M   'P 1'
#
loop_
_entity.id
_entity.type
_entity.pdbx_description
1 polymer ?
#
loop_
_entity_poly.entity_id
_entity_poly.type
_entity_poly.pdbx_seq_one_letter_code
_entity_poly.pdbx_strand_id
1 'polypeptide(L)'
;TDKAGIHYMTFAAVDLRKWMVKNYLRSLFNHCFPIHFRSLMRTKFNRCAQGNRNTREFLRELLTLGNRLPDIGEVQIRLQYWEGSSQYLRVDWAKAGMDPESSTLTELEVAADSIHHRY
;
A
#
# COMPACT_ATOMS: atom_id res chain seq x y z
N THR A 1 0.54 -20.91 -4.96
CA THR A 1 1.56 -21.01 -3.88
C THR A 1 2.79 -21.82 -4.31
N ASP A 2 2.98 -22.10 -5.61
CA ASP A 2 3.95 -23.12 -6.08
C ASP A 2 5.23 -22.57 -6.74
N LYS A 3 5.26 -21.26 -7.07
CA LYS A 3 6.39 -20.64 -7.80
C LYS A 3 7.74 -20.81 -7.10
N ALA A 4 7.75 -20.71 -5.77
CA ALA A 4 8.97 -20.83 -5.00
C ALA A 4 9.52 -22.27 -4.97
N GLY A 5 8.62 -23.26 -4.87
CA GLY A 5 8.97 -24.68 -4.93
C GLY A 5 9.50 -25.06 -6.31
N ILE A 6 8.82 -24.64 -7.37
CA ILE A 6 9.26 -24.83 -8.76
C ILE A 6 10.65 -24.22 -8.96
N HIS A 7 10.87 -22.96 -8.59
CA HIS A 7 12.16 -22.31 -8.77
C HIS A 7 13.30 -23.02 -8.00
N TYR A 8 13.02 -23.50 -6.78
CA TYR A 8 14.01 -24.26 -6.01
C TYR A 8 14.40 -25.55 -6.74
N MET A 9 13.43 -26.36 -7.15
CA MET A 9 13.67 -27.65 -7.80
C MET A 9 14.32 -27.48 -9.18
N THR A 10 13.93 -26.47 -9.95
CA THR A 10 14.45 -26.23 -11.30
C THR A 10 15.85 -25.62 -11.32
N PHE A 11 16.18 -24.73 -10.38
CA PHE A 11 17.42 -23.93 -10.45
C PHE A 11 18.41 -24.17 -9.31
N ALA A 12 17.94 -24.34 -8.07
CA ALA A 12 18.82 -24.47 -6.91
C ALA A 12 19.21 -25.91 -6.59
N ALA A 13 18.27 -26.85 -6.68
CA ALA A 13 18.49 -28.25 -6.37
C ALA A 13 19.51 -28.94 -7.32
N VAL A 14 19.69 -28.38 -8.52
CA VAL A 14 20.64 -28.90 -9.54
C VAL A 14 22.10 -28.75 -9.09
N ASP A 15 22.45 -27.66 -8.40
CA ASP A 15 23.79 -27.45 -7.83
C ASP A 15 23.76 -26.42 -6.70
N LEU A 16 23.55 -26.90 -5.48
CA LEU A 16 23.45 -26.06 -4.29
C LEU A 16 24.73 -25.29 -3.97
N ARG A 17 25.91 -25.79 -4.37
CA ARG A 17 27.20 -25.17 -4.04
C ARG A 17 27.48 -23.92 -4.87
N LYS A 18 26.79 -23.78 -6.01
CA LYS A 18 26.86 -22.62 -6.89
C LYS A 18 26.11 -21.39 -6.36
N TRP A 19 25.21 -21.57 -5.39
CA TRP A 19 24.33 -20.51 -4.92
C TRP A 19 24.79 -19.92 -3.58
N MET A 20 25.21 -18.66 -3.60
CA MET A 20 25.19 -17.84 -2.38
C MET A 20 23.74 -17.48 -2.02
N VAL A 21 23.39 -17.51 -0.73
CA VAL A 21 22.05 -17.20 -0.21
C VAL A 21 21.50 -15.89 -0.79
N LYS A 22 22.31 -14.83 -0.82
CA LYS A 22 21.95 -13.52 -1.39
C LYS A 22 21.52 -13.61 -2.88
N ASN A 23 22.26 -14.38 -3.67
CA ASN A 23 21.99 -14.54 -5.10
C ASN A 23 20.77 -15.41 -5.35
N TYR A 24 20.58 -16.45 -4.54
CA TYR A 24 19.39 -17.29 -4.61
C TYR A 24 18.13 -16.51 -4.25
N LEU A 25 18.14 -15.75 -3.15
CA LEU A 25 17.01 -14.91 -2.76
C LEU A 25 16.67 -13.87 -3.83
N ARG A 26 17.67 -13.29 -4.50
CA ARG A 26 17.44 -12.39 -5.63
C ARG A 26 16.77 -13.10 -6.80
N SER A 27 17.26 -14.30 -7.18
CA SER A 27 16.68 -15.10 -8.27
C SER A 27 15.25 -15.53 -7.97
N LEU A 28 15.02 -16.03 -6.76
CA LEU A 28 13.71 -16.43 -6.26
C LEU A 28 12.74 -15.25 -6.25
N PHE A 29 13.20 -14.08 -5.78
CA PHE A 29 12.39 -12.85 -5.82
C PHE A 29 12.01 -12.47 -7.24
N ASN A 30 12.96 -12.46 -8.18
CA ASN A 30 12.69 -12.13 -9.59
C ASN A 30 11.78 -13.15 -10.29
N HIS A 31 11.80 -14.42 -9.86
CA HIS A 31 10.90 -15.45 -10.37
C HIS A 31 9.47 -15.30 -9.81
N CYS A 32 9.36 -15.02 -8.52
CA CYS A 32 8.08 -14.89 -7.84
C CYS A 32 7.37 -13.55 -8.14
N PHE A 33 8.14 -12.48 -8.37
CA PHE A 33 7.65 -11.13 -8.55
C PHE A 33 8.15 -10.51 -9.86
N PRO A 34 7.29 -9.79 -10.60
CA PRO A 34 7.72 -9.08 -11.81
C PRO A 34 8.87 -8.09 -11.53
N ILE A 35 9.76 -7.87 -12.50
CA ILE A 35 10.83 -6.87 -12.43
C ILE A 35 10.28 -5.47 -12.07
N HIS A 36 9.06 -5.17 -12.54
CA HIS A 36 8.36 -3.92 -12.29
C HIS A 36 7.42 -3.95 -11.07
N PHE A 37 7.55 -4.94 -10.17
CA PHE A 37 6.65 -5.10 -9.03
C PHE A 37 6.55 -3.84 -8.17
N ARG A 38 7.68 -3.18 -7.88
CA ARG A 38 7.71 -1.92 -7.12
C ARG A 38 6.99 -0.79 -7.86
N SER A 39 7.26 -0.63 -9.15
CA SER A 39 6.57 0.37 -9.99
C SER A 39 5.07 0.12 -10.03
N LEU A 40 4.64 -1.14 -10.18
CA LEU A 40 3.24 -1.53 -10.16
C LEU A 40 2.58 -1.23 -8.80
N MET A 41 3.23 -1.56 -7.69
CA MET A 41 2.70 -1.23 -6.35
C MET A 41 2.59 0.29 -6.17
N ARG A 42 3.55 1.07 -6.66
CA ARG A 42 3.50 2.53 -6.60
C ARG A 42 2.36 3.10 -7.44
N THR A 43 2.16 2.61 -8.66
CA THR A 43 1.01 3.01 -9.49
C THR A 43 -0.31 2.67 -8.79
N LYS A 44 -0.40 1.51 -8.12
CA LYS A 44 -1.58 1.14 -7.33
C LYS A 44 -1.79 2.07 -6.15
N PHE A 45 -0.73 2.40 -5.40
CA PHE A 45 -0.79 3.33 -4.28
C PHE A 45 -1.30 4.71 -4.72
N ASN A 46 -0.67 5.31 -5.73
CA ASN A 46 -1.01 6.64 -6.22
C ASN A 46 -2.42 6.73 -6.82
N ARG A 47 -2.97 5.61 -7.31
CA ARG A 47 -4.32 5.54 -7.88
C ARG A 47 -5.37 5.02 -6.90
N CYS A 48 -4.98 4.71 -5.66
CA CYS A 48 -5.90 4.21 -4.65
C CYS A 48 -6.82 5.35 -4.22
N ALA A 49 -8.12 5.16 -4.43
CA ALA A 49 -9.16 6.10 -4.03
C ALA A 49 -10.31 5.34 -3.36
N GLN A 50 -10.97 5.96 -2.38
CA GLN A 50 -12.03 5.38 -1.57
C GLN A 50 -13.11 4.69 -2.43
N GLY A 51 -13.60 5.39 -3.46
CA GLY A 51 -14.69 4.88 -4.28
C GLY A 51 -15.92 4.57 -3.44
N ASN A 52 -16.51 3.39 -3.61
CA ASN A 52 -17.71 2.96 -2.87
C ASN A 52 -17.41 2.32 -1.50
N ARG A 53 -16.14 2.32 -1.08
CA ARG A 53 -15.72 1.69 0.19
C ARG A 53 -15.91 2.67 1.35
N ASN A 54 -16.08 2.11 2.55
CA ASN A 54 -15.96 2.93 3.74
C ASN A 54 -14.50 3.41 3.93
N THR A 55 -14.33 4.47 4.71
CA THR A 55 -13.03 5.09 5.01
C THR A 55 -12.03 4.11 5.62
N ARG A 56 -12.46 3.24 6.52
CA ARG A 56 -11.59 2.24 7.18
C ARG A 56 -11.05 1.20 6.20
N GLU A 57 -11.89 0.66 5.32
CA GLU A 57 -11.48 -0.28 4.27
C GLU A 57 -10.49 0.35 3.29
N PHE A 58 -10.76 1.61 2.92
CA PHE A 58 -9.86 2.38 2.07
C PHE A 58 -8.49 2.60 2.74
N LEU A 59 -8.48 3.07 3.99
CA LEU A 59 -7.25 3.28 4.75
C LEU A 59 -6.44 1.97 4.88
N ARG A 60 -7.12 0.86 5.16
CA ARG A 60 -6.48 -0.45 5.28
C ARG A 60 -5.81 -0.91 3.98
N GLU A 61 -6.46 -0.72 2.83
CA GLU A 61 -5.82 -1.02 1.54
C GLU A 61 -4.62 -0.10 1.30
N LEU A 62 -4.76 1.19 1.60
CA LEU A 62 -3.70 2.16 1.42
C LEU A 62 -2.45 1.83 2.25
N LEU A 63 -2.62 1.49 3.53
CA LEU A 63 -1.56 1.01 4.41
C LEU A 63 -0.92 -0.29 3.89
N THR A 64 -1.73 -1.21 3.36
CA THR A 64 -1.25 -2.46 2.77
C THR A 64 -0.37 -2.23 1.54
N LEU A 65 -0.73 -1.26 0.70
CA LEU A 65 0.07 -0.85 -0.47
C LEU A 65 1.33 -0.11 -0.04
N GLY A 66 1.23 0.81 0.93
CA GLY A 66 2.35 1.57 1.49
C GLY A 66 3.41 0.67 2.11
N ASN A 67 3.01 -0.34 2.90
CA ASN A 67 3.94 -1.30 3.53
C ASN A 67 4.78 -2.12 2.54
N ARG A 68 4.38 -2.18 1.26
CA ARG A 68 5.16 -2.85 0.19
C ARG A 68 6.22 -1.94 -0.43
N LEU A 69 6.23 -0.66 -0.08
CA LEU A 69 7.06 0.39 -0.64
C LEU A 69 7.87 1.05 0.50
N PRO A 70 9.16 0.71 0.66
CA PRO A 70 9.95 1.14 1.82
C PRO A 70 10.22 2.64 1.86
N ASP A 71 9.99 3.36 0.75
CA ASP A 71 10.19 4.80 0.63
C ASP A 71 8.91 5.62 0.83
N ILE A 72 7.76 4.97 1.04
CA ILE A 72 6.52 5.66 1.39
C ILE A 72 6.49 5.85 2.90
N GLY A 73 6.56 7.10 3.34
CA GLY A 73 6.39 7.48 4.73
C GLY A 73 4.93 7.74 5.08
N GLU A 74 4.69 7.99 6.37
CA GLU A 74 3.36 8.28 6.91
C GLU A 74 2.72 9.51 6.25
N VAL A 75 3.52 10.56 5.97
CA VAL A 75 3.06 11.79 5.31
C VAL A 75 2.46 11.48 3.93
N GLN A 76 3.12 10.66 3.11
CA GLN A 76 2.58 10.27 1.80
C GLN A 76 1.30 9.46 1.92
N ILE A 77 1.18 8.64 2.98
CA ILE A 77 -0.06 7.89 3.26
C ILE A 77 -1.18 8.87 3.65
N ARG A 78 -0.91 9.88 4.49
CA ARG A 78 -1.90 10.90 4.85
C ARG A 78 -2.36 11.72 3.65
N LEU A 79 -1.43 12.18 2.83
CA LEU A 79 -1.74 12.91 1.60
C LEU A 79 -2.60 12.07 0.65
N GLN A 80 -2.24 10.80 0.41
CA GLN A 80 -3.02 9.92 -0.44
C GLN A 80 -4.37 9.53 0.18
N TYR A 81 -4.44 9.41 1.50
CA TYR A 81 -5.70 9.14 2.21
C TYR A 81 -6.65 10.33 2.07
N TRP A 82 -6.15 11.54 2.23
CA TRP A 82 -6.92 12.75 2.00
C TRP A 82 -7.39 12.84 0.55
N GLU A 83 -6.45 12.90 -0.40
CA GLU A 83 -6.74 13.10 -1.83
C GLU A 83 -7.59 11.98 -2.44
N GLY A 84 -7.36 10.75 -2.00
CA GLY A 84 -8.12 9.58 -2.43
C GLY A 84 -9.49 9.44 -1.78
N SER A 85 -9.79 10.21 -0.73
CA SER A 85 -11.11 10.17 -0.08
C SER A 85 -12.19 10.87 -0.90
N SER A 86 -13.44 10.51 -0.62
CA SER A 86 -14.61 11.08 -1.27
C SER A 86 -14.64 12.60 -1.13
N GLN A 87 -15.10 13.30 -2.17
CA GLN A 87 -15.07 14.77 -2.21
C GLN A 87 -15.81 15.42 -1.03
N TYR A 88 -16.95 14.88 -0.62
CA TYR A 88 -17.71 15.44 0.51
C TYR A 88 -16.95 15.32 1.84
N LEU A 89 -16.22 14.22 2.06
CA LEU A 89 -15.37 14.05 3.25
C LEU A 89 -14.25 15.09 3.28
N ARG A 90 -13.56 15.29 2.17
CA ARG A 90 -12.51 16.33 2.07
C ARG A 90 -13.04 17.72 2.39
N VAL A 91 -14.24 18.04 1.89
CA VAL A 91 -14.90 19.33 2.17
C VAL A 91 -15.25 19.46 3.65
N ASP A 92 -15.81 18.42 4.26
CA ASP A 92 -16.22 18.48 5.67
C ASP A 92 -15.01 18.44 6.63
N TRP A 93 -13.94 17.72 6.29
CA TRP A 93 -12.66 17.81 6.99
C TRP A 93 -12.07 19.22 6.92
N ALA A 94 -12.06 19.85 5.73
CA ALA A 94 -11.57 21.21 5.57
C ALA A 94 -12.40 22.23 6.38
N LYS A 95 -13.74 22.08 6.40
CA LYS A 95 -14.61 22.91 7.26
C LYS A 95 -14.35 22.70 8.75
N ALA A 96 -13.92 21.51 9.15
CA ALA A 96 -13.51 21.20 10.51
C ALA A 96 -12.09 21.70 10.86
N GLY A 97 -11.39 22.34 9.92
CA GLY A 97 -10.03 22.85 10.13
C GLY A 97 -8.95 21.76 10.09
N MET A 98 -9.26 20.59 9.54
CA MET A 98 -8.28 19.50 9.35
C MET A 98 -7.47 19.71 8.08
N ASP A 99 -6.25 19.19 8.08
CA ASP A 99 -5.29 19.31 6.99
C ASP A 99 -4.40 18.06 6.92
N PRO A 100 -4.10 17.51 5.73
CA PRO A 100 -3.36 16.25 5.63
C PRO A 100 -1.89 16.33 6.04
N GLU A 101 -1.29 17.52 6.11
CA GLU A 101 0.09 17.68 6.59
C GLU A 101 0.16 17.68 8.12
N SER A 102 -0.81 18.31 8.77
CA SER A 102 -0.83 18.51 10.23
C SER A 102 -1.70 17.52 11.01
N SER A 103 -2.83 17.07 10.46
CA SER A 103 -3.72 16.10 11.09
C SER A 103 -3.17 14.67 10.95
N THR A 104 -3.45 13.84 11.94
CA THR A 104 -3.09 12.42 11.96
C THR A 104 -4.10 11.55 11.20
N LEU A 105 -3.71 10.35 10.78
CA LEU A 105 -4.64 9.39 10.15
C LEU A 105 -5.82 9.06 11.06
N THR A 106 -5.56 8.92 12.37
CA THR A 106 -6.59 8.60 13.37
C THR A 106 -7.63 9.72 13.48
N GLU A 107 -7.19 10.99 13.52
CA GLU A 107 -8.11 12.14 13.55
C GLU A 107 -9.00 12.18 12.30
N LEU A 108 -8.43 11.97 11.12
CA LEU A 108 -9.16 11.93 9.86
C LEU A 108 -10.18 10.77 9.84
N GLU A 109 -9.81 9.57 10.32
CA GLU A 109 -10.71 8.41 10.40
C GLU A 109 -11.88 8.67 11.36
N VAL A 110 -11.62 9.18 12.57
CA VAL A 110 -12.66 9.48 13.56
C VAL A 110 -13.63 10.55 13.06
N ALA A 111 -13.10 11.60 12.39
CA ALA A 111 -13.94 12.62 11.79
C ALA A 111 -14.79 12.06 10.64
N ALA A 112 -14.22 11.18 9.80
CA ALA A 112 -14.98 10.55 8.73
C ALA A 112 -16.13 9.69 9.25
N ASP A 113 -15.90 8.87 10.29
CA ASP A 113 -16.96 8.08 10.92
C ASP A 113 -18.09 9.00 11.44
N SER A 114 -17.72 10.12 12.07
CA SER A 114 -18.68 11.13 12.56
C SER A 114 -19.48 11.81 11.43
N ILE A 115 -18.86 12.08 10.28
CA ILE A 115 -19.50 12.67 9.10
C ILE A 115 -20.44 11.66 8.43
N HIS A 116 -20.02 10.41 8.31
CA HIS A 116 -20.85 9.34 7.74
C HIS A 116 -22.16 9.14 8.50
N HIS A 117 -22.18 9.32 9.81
CA HIS A 117 -23.41 9.23 10.60
C HIS A 117 -24.39 10.41 10.40
N ARG A 118 -23.97 11.49 9.74
CA ARG A 118 -24.81 12.67 9.48
C ARG A 118 -25.60 12.59 8.16
N TYR A 119 -25.29 11.62 7.30
CA TYR A 119 -25.92 11.40 5.99
C TYR A 119 -26.50 9.99 5.88
#